data_AF-A0A3Q0J860-F1
#
_entry.id   AF-A0A3Q0J860-F1
#
_cell.length_a   1.000
_cell.length_b   1.000
_cell.length_c   1.000
_cell.angle_alpha   90.00
_cell.angle_beta   90.00
_cell.angle_gamma   90.00
#
_symmetry.space_group_name_H-M   'P 1'
#
loop_
_entity.id
_entity.type
_entity.pdbx_description
1 polymer ?
#
loop_
_entity_poly.entity_id
_entity_poly.type
_entity_poly.pdbx_seq_one_letter_code
_entity_poly.pdbx_strand_id
1 'polypeptide(L)'
;MLCADLIKLLSWQEPDYASFSQQTILEGIRTVLKPEYKFNMRLLQAQYRDRPMSAMDTAIFWTEYVIRHKGAPHLRTAAVHMPWYQTLCLDVAP
;
A
#
# COMPACT_ATOMS: atom_id res chain seq x y z
N MET A 1 -10.26 -9.99 -10.14
CA MET A 1 -8.78 -9.91 -10.14
C MET A 1 -8.18 -9.08 -9.01
N LEU A 2 -8.91 -8.16 -8.36
CA LEU A 2 -8.35 -7.35 -7.25
C LEU A 2 -8.54 -7.95 -5.83
N CYS A 3 -9.49 -8.88 -5.63
CA CYS A 3 -9.75 -9.42 -4.27
C CYS A 3 -8.81 -10.55 -3.84
N ALA A 4 -8.32 -11.39 -4.78
CA ALA A 4 -7.43 -12.49 -4.44
C ALA A 4 -6.01 -12.02 -4.11
N ASP A 5 -5.54 -10.95 -4.73
CA ASP A 5 -4.22 -10.37 -4.45
C ASP A 5 -4.20 -9.54 -3.16
N LEU A 6 -5.35 -9.00 -2.73
CA LEU A 6 -5.50 -8.33 -1.42
C LEU A 6 -5.37 -9.32 -0.25
N ILE A 7 -5.82 -10.57 -0.42
CA ILE A 7 -5.63 -11.63 0.58
C ILE A 7 -4.14 -11.98 0.73
N LYS A 8 -3.37 -12.00 -0.37
CA LYS A 8 -1.91 -12.21 -0.33
C LYS A 8 -1.14 -11.09 0.37
N LEU A 9 -1.63 -9.85 0.29
CA LEU A 9 -1.05 -8.69 0.99
C LEU A 9 -1.37 -8.70 2.49
N LEU A 10 -2.54 -9.23 2.88
CA LEU A 10 -2.92 -9.43 4.27
C LEU A 10 -2.30 -10.68 4.90
N SER A 11 -1.84 -11.64 4.08
CA SER A 11 -0.99 -12.76 4.48
C SER A 11 0.50 -12.42 4.30
N TRP A 12 0.93 -11.25 4.74
CA TRP A 12 2.36 -10.96 4.80
C TRP A 12 2.99 -11.93 5.81
N GLN A 13 3.67 -12.95 5.28
CA GLN A 13 4.35 -13.93 6.10
C GLN A 13 5.69 -13.31 6.51
N GLU A 14 5.89 -13.13 7.81
CA GLU A 14 7.16 -12.67 8.36
C GLU A 14 8.29 -13.55 7.81
N PRO A 15 9.34 -12.95 7.22
CA PRO A 15 10.46 -13.74 6.74
C PRO A 15 11.09 -14.42 7.95
N ASP A 16 11.28 -15.73 7.85
CA ASP A 16 11.96 -16.50 8.89
C ASP A 16 13.45 -16.10 8.90
N TYR A 17 13.80 -15.19 9.79
CA TYR A 17 15.16 -14.68 9.92
C TYR A 17 16.16 -15.75 10.39
N ALA A 18 15.68 -16.84 11.02
CA ALA A 18 16.55 -17.92 11.47
C ALA A 18 17.04 -18.82 10.31
N SER A 19 16.28 -18.90 9.21
CA SER A 19 16.66 -19.63 8.00
C SER A 19 17.29 -18.75 6.92
N PHE A 20 17.59 -17.49 7.23
CA PHE A 20 18.20 -16.55 6.29
C PHE A 20 19.61 -16.99 5.90
N SER A 21 19.72 -17.63 4.74
CA SER A 21 20.96 -18.21 4.22
C SER A 21 21.51 -17.43 3.03
N GLN A 22 22.79 -17.64 2.73
CA GLN A 22 23.41 -17.10 1.50
C GLN A 22 22.63 -17.52 0.24
N GLN A 23 22.06 -18.73 0.23
CA GLN A 23 21.32 -19.26 -0.91
C GLN A 23 20.01 -18.49 -1.13
N THR A 24 19.27 -18.21 -0.05
CA THR A 24 18.03 -17.41 -0.08
C THR A 24 18.27 -16.03 -0.69
N ILE A 25 19.37 -15.37 -0.31
CA ILE A 25 19.76 -14.06 -0.86
C ILE A 25 20.09 -14.18 -2.35
N LEU A 26 20.91 -15.18 -2.72
CA LEU A 26 21.30 -15.40 -4.11
C LEU A 26 20.09 -15.68 -5.01
N GLU A 27 19.12 -16.47 -4.52
CA GLU A 27 17.88 -16.76 -5.22
C GLU A 27 17.00 -15.50 -5.37
N GLY A 28 16.89 -14.70 -4.31
CA GLY A 28 16.20 -13.42 -4.34
C GLY A 28 16.81 -12.45 -5.37
N ILE A 29 18.14 -12.30 -5.36
CA ILE A 29 18.86 -11.45 -6.32
C ILE A 29 18.65 -11.96 -7.76
N ARG A 30 18.81 -13.27 -8.00
CA ARG A 30 18.57 -13.86 -9.32
C ARG A 30 17.14 -13.63 -9.79
N THR A 31 16.18 -13.66 -8.89
CA THR A 31 14.77 -13.40 -9.20
C THR A 31 14.55 -11.96 -9.60
N VAL A 32 15.06 -11.00 -8.82
CA VAL A 32 14.93 -9.55 -9.11
C VAL A 32 15.67 -9.14 -10.38
N LEU A 33 16.77 -9.83 -10.72
CA LEU A 33 17.54 -9.57 -11.95
C LEU A 33 16.84 -10.05 -13.23
N LYS A 34 15.75 -10.81 -13.15
CA LYS A 34 14.97 -11.21 -14.34
C LYS A 34 14.42 -9.95 -15.05
N PRO A 35 14.40 -9.92 -16.39
CA PRO A 35 13.97 -8.75 -17.16
C PRO A 35 12.51 -8.35 -16.92
N GLU A 36 11.65 -9.32 -16.59
CA GLU A 36 10.24 -9.12 -16.26
C GLU A 36 10.06 -8.19 -15.06
N TYR A 37 10.85 -8.35 -14.00
CA TYR A 37 10.80 -7.49 -12.82
C TYR A 37 11.17 -6.06 -13.17
N LYS A 38 12.21 -5.86 -13.99
CA LYS A 38 12.61 -4.52 -14.46
C LYS A 38 11.52 -3.86 -15.31
N PHE A 39 10.87 -4.61 -16.18
CA PHE A 39 9.77 -4.10 -17.01
C PHE A 39 8.57 -3.70 -16.14
N ASN A 40 8.11 -4.59 -15.26
CA ASN A 40 6.98 -4.33 -14.38
C ASN A 40 7.26 -3.16 -13.42
N MET A 41 8.49 -3.06 -12.87
CA MET A 41 8.90 -1.94 -12.04
C MET A 41 8.84 -0.61 -12.79
N ARG A 42 9.25 -0.56 -14.07
CA ARG A 42 9.16 0.66 -14.88
C ARG A 42 7.71 1.05 -15.16
N LEU A 43 6.86 0.07 -15.46
CA LEU A 43 5.43 0.30 -15.64
C LEU A 43 4.80 0.88 -14.38
N LEU A 44 5.06 0.26 -13.22
CA LEU A 44 4.58 0.73 -11.92
C LEU A 44 5.15 2.11 -11.57
N GLN A 45 6.42 2.36 -11.88
CA GLN A 45 7.03 3.67 -11.69
C GLN A 45 6.35 4.75 -12.53
N ALA A 46 6.02 4.44 -13.79
CA ALA A 46 5.32 5.38 -14.68
C ALA A 46 3.93 5.70 -14.13
N GLN A 47 3.16 4.67 -13.75
CA GLN A 47 1.84 4.84 -13.14
C GLN A 47 1.89 5.63 -11.82
N TYR A 48 2.88 5.37 -10.96
CA TYR A 48 3.04 6.11 -9.70
C TYR A 48 3.39 7.59 -9.91
N ARG A 49 4.14 7.89 -10.98
CA ARG A 49 4.49 9.26 -11.37
C ARG A 49 3.39 9.95 -12.17
N ASP A 50 2.43 9.20 -12.70
CA ASP A 50 1.28 9.70 -13.44
C ASP A 50 0.24 10.29 -12.49
N ARG A 51 0.54 11.50 -12.02
CA ARG A 51 -0.32 12.29 -11.15
C ARG A 51 -0.28 13.76 -11.58
N PRO A 52 -1.38 14.50 -11.40
CA PRO A 52 -1.50 15.87 -11.90
C PRO A 52 -0.61 16.89 -11.16
N MET A 53 -0.10 16.56 -9.97
CA MET A 53 0.77 17.42 -9.16
C MET A 53 1.96 16.65 -8.62
N SER A 54 3.07 17.33 -8.32
CA SER A 54 4.23 16.68 -7.70
C SER A 54 3.88 16.17 -6.29
N ALA A 55 4.64 15.20 -5.77
CA ALA A 55 4.47 14.71 -4.39
C ALA A 55 4.57 15.85 -3.39
N MET A 56 5.52 16.76 -3.63
CA MET A 56 5.82 17.85 -2.73
C MET A 56 4.67 18.86 -2.70
N ASP A 57 4.19 19.28 -3.87
CA ASP A 57 3.07 20.22 -3.96
C ASP A 57 1.79 19.61 -3.37
N THR A 58 1.56 18.32 -3.61
CA THR A 58 0.43 17.60 -3.02
C THR A 58 0.52 17.58 -1.50
N ALA A 59 1.71 17.32 -0.93
CA ALA A 59 1.91 17.33 0.51
C ALA A 59 1.68 18.72 1.11
N ILE A 60 2.25 19.77 0.49
CA ILE A 60 2.05 21.17 0.91
C ILE A 60 0.56 21.51 0.91
N PHE A 61 -0.13 21.21 -0.19
CA PHE A 61 -1.57 21.47 -0.31
C PHE A 61 -2.37 20.82 0.83
N TRP A 62 -2.13 19.54 1.12
CA TRP A 62 -2.86 18.83 2.18
C TRP A 62 -2.50 19.33 3.58
N THR A 63 -1.23 19.68 3.83
CA THR A 63 -0.82 20.29 5.10
C THR A 63 -1.54 21.61 5.32
N GLU A 64 -1.53 22.50 4.33
CA GLU A 64 -2.26 23.76 4.42
C GLU A 64 -3.77 23.56 4.54
N TYR A 65 -4.33 22.57 3.83
CA TYR A 65 -5.75 22.26 3.89
C TYR A 65 -6.18 21.89 5.31
N VAL A 66 -5.41 21.04 5.99
CA VAL A 66 -5.66 20.66 7.39
C VAL A 66 -5.60 21.87 8.31
N ILE A 67 -4.59 22.75 8.13
CA ILE A 67 -4.45 23.99 8.91
C ILE A 67 -5.65 24.93 8.68
N ARG A 68 -6.02 25.18 7.42
CA ARG A 68 -7.15 26.07 7.05
C ARG A 68 -8.48 25.59 7.62
N HIS A 69 -8.68 24.28 7.73
CA HIS A 69 -9.92 23.67 8.20
C HIS A 69 -9.83 23.18 9.65
N LYS A 70 -8.90 23.73 10.46
CA LYS A 70 -8.78 23.45 11.90
C LYS A 70 -8.74 21.94 12.22
N GLY A 71 -7.93 21.20 11.47
CA GLY A 71 -7.79 19.73 11.61
C GLY A 71 -8.63 18.90 10.64
N ALA A 72 -9.40 19.53 9.74
CA ALA A 72 -10.22 18.87 8.71
C ALA A 72 -11.07 17.69 9.25
N PRO A 73 -11.95 17.91 10.24
CA PRO A 73 -12.72 16.84 10.88
C PRO A 73 -13.61 16.06 9.90
N HIS A 74 -14.03 16.69 8.81
CA HIS A 74 -14.83 16.10 7.74
C HIS A 74 -14.07 15.12 6.83
N LEU A 75 -12.73 15.12 6.85
CA LEU A 75 -11.92 14.11 6.15
C LEU A 75 -11.75 12.81 6.98
N ARG A 76 -12.17 12.81 8.24
CA ARG A 76 -12.12 11.62 9.07
C ARG A 76 -13.18 10.63 8.59
N THR A 77 -12.77 9.39 8.37
CA THR A 77 -13.70 8.31 8.03
C THR A 77 -14.66 8.05 9.19
N ALA A 78 -15.95 7.87 8.87
CA ALA A 78 -16.97 7.51 9.87
C ALA A 78 -16.64 6.17 10.59
N ALA A 79 -15.86 5.31 9.92
CA ALA A 79 -15.36 4.05 10.45
C ALA A 79 -14.54 4.19 11.75
N VAL A 80 -13.97 5.37 12.03
CA VAL A 80 -13.23 5.62 13.28
C VAL A 80 -14.11 5.47 14.52
N HIS A 81 -15.42 5.68 14.37
CA HIS A 81 -16.39 5.57 15.46
C HIS A 81 -17.25 4.30 15.39
N MET A 82 -17.00 3.42 14.41
CA MET A 82 -17.73 2.16 14.26
C MET A 82 -17.02 1.02 15.00
N PRO A 83 -17.76 0.07 15.59
CA PRO A 83 -17.20 -1.18 16.07
C PRO A 83 -16.47 -1.93 14.94
N TRP A 84 -15.42 -2.67 15.31
CA TRP A 84 -14.54 -3.38 14.37
C TRP A 84 -15.32 -4.27 13.37
N TYR A 85 -16.42 -4.89 13.80
CA TYR A 85 -17.22 -5.78 12.95
C TYR A 85 -17.98 -5.03 11.84
N GLN A 86 -18.45 -3.81 12.10
CA GLN A 86 -19.10 -2.95 11.09
C GLN A 86 -18.06 -2.35 10.14
N THR A 87 -16.91 -1.96 10.67
CA THR A 87 -15.79 -1.47 9.84
C THR A 87 -15.29 -2.53 8.86
N LEU A 88 -15.37 -3.81 9.25
CA LEU A 88 -15.02 -4.96 8.41
C LEU A 88 -16.20 -5.53 7.62
N CYS A 89 -17.40 -4.95 7.72
CA CYS A 89 -18.63 -5.40 7.07
C CYS A 89 -18.95 -6.91 7.30
N LEU A 90 -18.67 -7.43 8.50
CA LEU A 90 -18.84 -8.86 8.80
C LEU A 90 -20.30 -9.30 8.89
N ASP A 91 -21.23 -8.35 9.00
CA ASP A 91 -22.68 -8.54 9.08
C ASP A 91 -23.38 -8.52 7.72
N VAL A 92 -22.66 -8.26 6.63
CA VAL A 92 -23.19 -8.17 5.25
C VAL A 92 -22.89 -9.43 4.43
N ALA A 93 -22.29 -10.46 5.03
CA ALA A 93 -22.04 -11.74 4.37
C ALA A 93 -23.30 -12.62 4.37
N PRO A 94 -23.86 -13.01 3.20
CA PRO A 94 -24.71 -14.19 3.08
C PRO A 94 -23.90 -15.49 3.21
#